data_AF-A0A1T4Q776-F1
#
_entry.id   AF-A0A1T4Q776-F1
#
_cell.length_a   1.000
_cell.length_b   1.000
_cell.length_c   1.000
_cell.angle_alpha   90.00
_cell.angle_beta   90.00
_cell.angle_gamma   90.00
#
_symmetry.space_group_name_H-M   'P 1'
#
loop_
_entity.id
_entity.type
_entity.pdbx_description
1 polymer ?
#
loop_
_entity_poly.entity_id
_entity_poly.type
_entity_poly.pdbx_seq_one_letter_code
_entity_poly.pdbx_strand_id
1 'polypeptide(L)'
;MIKKARRHFYNMQLRMQGVKLRFPVNGYDFLFGNRSGFETGQHNMLEAGVKFNIGAKGRLVLAGNIYINSYTIIDVQQQVTIGNRVQIGPLCYITDFDHDLHVDLTQPFHRMKDSVEPVTIEDNVWIGAGAKILKGVTIGKNAVVAAGAVVVKDVPADTLVAGVPARVIKILTQSNRGNEVS
;
A
#
# COMPACT_ATOMS: atom_id res chain seq x y z
N MET A 1 0.86 -11.24 42.84
CA MET A 1 0.00 -11.24 41.62
C MET A 1 -0.05 -9.83 41.04
N ILE A 2 0.73 -9.55 40.00
CA ILE A 2 0.75 -8.23 39.34
C ILE A 2 -0.20 -8.30 38.13
N LYS A 3 -1.36 -7.62 38.21
CA LYS A 3 -2.26 -7.47 37.07
C LYS A 3 -1.70 -6.38 36.14
N LYS A 4 -1.21 -6.79 34.96
CA LYS A 4 -0.77 -5.90 33.88
C LYS A 4 -2.01 -5.23 33.28
N ALA A 5 -2.21 -3.94 33.57
CA ALA A 5 -3.29 -3.16 32.98
C ALA A 5 -3.03 -2.97 31.47
N ARG A 6 -3.75 -3.69 30.61
CA ARG A 6 -3.83 -3.40 29.17
C ARG A 6 -4.86 -2.28 28.96
N ARG A 7 -4.41 -1.02 28.94
CA ARG A 7 -5.22 0.10 28.47
C ARG A 7 -5.41 -0.02 26.96
N HIS A 8 -6.58 -0.48 26.53
CA HIS A 8 -7.05 -0.33 25.16
C HIS A 8 -7.68 1.07 25.04
N PHE A 9 -7.03 1.99 24.35
CA PHE A 9 -7.68 3.22 23.92
C PHE A 9 -8.34 2.97 22.56
N TYR A 10 -9.66 2.89 22.56
CA TYR A 10 -10.49 2.92 21.35
C TYR A 10 -10.59 4.36 20.83
N ASN A 11 -10.63 4.50 19.51
CA ASN A 11 -10.78 5.73 18.73
C ASN A 11 -11.72 6.78 19.39
N MET A 12 -11.19 7.97 19.69
CA MET A 12 -12.01 9.13 20.01
C MET A 12 -12.37 9.86 18.71
N GLN A 13 -13.60 9.66 18.22
CA GLN A 13 -14.18 10.47 17.15
C GLN A 13 -15.10 11.53 17.77
N LEU A 14 -14.75 12.81 17.62
CA LEU A 14 -15.66 13.92 17.87
C LEU A 14 -16.34 14.28 16.53
N ARG A 15 -17.66 14.09 16.45
CA ARG A 15 -18.47 14.64 15.36
C ARG A 15 -18.90 16.04 15.75
N MET A 16 -18.31 17.05 15.11
CA MET A 16 -18.85 18.41 15.09
C MET A 16 -19.15 18.77 13.63
N GLN A 17 -20.41 19.14 13.35
CA GLN A 17 -20.88 19.81 12.12
C GLN A 17 -20.08 19.49 10.84
N GLY A 18 -20.14 18.23 10.36
CA GLY A 18 -19.61 17.88 9.03
C GLY A 18 -18.08 17.79 8.91
N VAL A 19 -17.31 18.05 9.97
CA VAL A 19 -15.85 17.92 9.98
C VAL A 19 -15.44 16.65 10.73
N LYS A 20 -14.71 15.75 10.06
CA LYS A 20 -14.08 14.58 10.70
C LYS A 20 -12.65 14.97 11.10
N LEU A 21 -12.43 15.26 12.38
CA LEU A 21 -11.08 15.41 12.93
C LEU A 21 -10.47 14.03 13.19
N ARG A 22 -9.24 13.82 12.68
CA ARG A 22 -8.47 12.59 12.86
C ARG A 22 -7.30 12.87 13.79
N PHE A 23 -7.14 12.01 14.79
CA PHE A 23 -6.00 12.03 15.69
C PHE A 23 -5.08 10.86 15.31
N PRO A 24 -3.79 11.11 15.01
CA PRO A 24 -2.84 10.04 14.73
C PRO A 24 -2.68 9.17 15.98
N VAL A 25 -2.63 7.86 15.79
CA VAL A 25 -2.25 6.92 16.86
C VAL A 25 -0.77 6.59 16.62
N ASN A 26 0.12 7.11 17.48
CA ASN A 26 1.56 6.83 17.45
C ASN A 26 2.25 7.16 16.11
N GLY A 27 1.88 8.28 15.46
CA GLY A 27 2.47 8.70 14.19
C GLY A 27 1.91 7.99 12.95
N TYR A 28 0.97 7.06 13.13
CA TYR A 28 0.23 6.41 12.05
C TYR A 28 -1.19 6.92 11.96
N ASP A 29 -1.73 6.78 10.76
CA ASP A 29 -2.85 7.56 10.33
C ASP A 29 -3.84 6.61 9.65
N PHE A 30 -4.69 5.98 10.46
CA PHE A 30 -5.67 4.99 10.00
C PHE A 30 -7.03 5.65 9.73
N LEU A 31 -7.59 5.46 8.54
CA LEU A 31 -8.95 5.84 8.19
C LEU A 31 -9.73 4.59 7.82
N PHE A 32 -10.81 4.32 8.56
CA PHE A 32 -11.68 3.17 8.33
C PHE A 32 -13.08 3.65 7.99
N GLY A 33 -13.63 3.15 6.88
CA GLY A 33 -15.05 3.24 6.59
C GLY A 33 -15.87 2.20 7.36
N ASN A 34 -17.20 2.38 7.40
CA ASN A 34 -18.09 1.42 8.05
C ASN A 34 -18.05 0.06 7.32
N ARG A 35 -17.57 -1.00 8.00
CA ARG A 35 -17.39 -2.39 7.50
C ARG A 35 -16.07 -2.67 6.76
N SER A 36 -15.07 -1.80 6.89
CA SER A 36 -13.72 -2.05 6.39
C SER A 36 -13.06 -3.26 7.06
N GLY A 37 -12.24 -4.00 6.32
CA GLY A 37 -11.39 -5.09 6.82
C GLY A 37 -9.91 -4.71 6.85
N PHE A 38 -9.23 -5.06 7.94
CA PHE A 38 -7.76 -4.98 8.03
C PHE A 38 -7.22 -6.25 8.70
N GLU A 39 -6.42 -6.99 7.95
CA GLU A 39 -5.79 -8.23 8.40
C GLU A 39 -4.28 -8.07 8.36
N THR A 40 -3.61 -8.46 9.44
CA THR A 40 -2.15 -8.34 9.55
C THR A 40 -1.56 -9.60 10.17
N GLY A 41 -0.53 -10.14 9.54
CA GLY A 41 0.39 -11.09 10.15
C GLY A 41 1.36 -10.42 11.11
N GLN A 42 2.37 -11.18 11.53
CA GLN A 42 3.33 -10.76 12.55
C GLN A 42 4.56 -10.07 11.94
N HIS A 43 5.32 -9.37 12.79
CA HIS A 43 6.63 -8.77 12.47
C HIS A 43 6.58 -7.69 11.38
N ASN A 44 5.46 -6.98 11.26
CA ASN A 44 5.37 -5.80 10.42
C ASN A 44 5.95 -4.59 11.14
N MET A 45 6.80 -3.83 10.45
CA MET A 45 7.36 -2.58 10.91
C MET A 45 6.90 -1.45 9.99
N LEU A 46 6.25 -0.47 10.58
CA LEU A 46 5.76 0.71 9.89
C LEU A 46 6.58 1.89 10.40
N GLU A 47 6.80 2.89 9.57
CA GLU A 47 7.48 4.12 9.97
C GLU A 47 6.50 5.30 10.09
N ALA A 48 6.93 6.36 10.78
CA ALA A 48 6.11 7.54 11.01
C ALA A 48 5.48 8.08 9.70
N GLY A 49 4.20 8.45 9.77
CA GLY A 49 3.45 9.04 8.67
C GLY A 49 2.85 8.04 7.70
N VAL A 50 3.02 6.72 7.88
CA VAL A 50 2.29 5.72 7.09
C VAL A 50 0.79 5.89 7.29
N LYS A 51 0.05 5.93 6.18
CA LYS A 51 -1.41 6.08 6.17
C LYS A 51 -2.07 4.89 5.50
N PHE A 52 -3.09 4.35 6.16
CA PHE A 52 -4.00 3.37 5.56
C PHE A 52 -5.37 4.01 5.47
N ASN A 53 -5.82 4.26 4.25
CA ASN A 53 -7.15 4.74 3.97
C ASN A 53 -7.95 3.54 3.45
N ILE A 54 -8.83 2.99 4.26
CA ILE A 54 -9.61 1.81 3.91
C ILE A 54 -11.08 2.22 3.85
N GLY A 55 -11.62 2.24 2.62
CA GLY A 55 -13.00 2.54 2.31
C GLY A 55 -13.97 1.61 3.04
N ALA A 56 -15.26 1.96 3.03
CA ALA A 56 -16.29 1.23 3.78
C ALA A 56 -16.42 -0.24 3.40
N LYS A 57 -16.05 -0.62 2.17
CA LYS A 57 -16.03 -2.00 1.70
C LYS A 57 -14.61 -2.52 1.44
N GLY A 58 -13.60 -1.71 1.77
CA GLY A 58 -12.20 -2.01 1.49
C GLY A 58 -11.66 -3.08 2.43
N ARG A 59 -10.78 -3.93 1.90
CA ARG A 59 -10.04 -4.94 2.66
C ARG A 59 -8.54 -4.80 2.40
N LEU A 60 -7.78 -4.50 3.44
CA LEU A 60 -6.31 -4.50 3.38
C LEU A 60 -5.77 -5.76 4.08
N VAL A 61 -4.96 -6.54 3.37
CA VAL A 61 -4.32 -7.74 3.91
C VAL A 61 -2.81 -7.58 3.87
N LEU A 62 -2.16 -7.71 5.02
CA LEU A 62 -0.71 -7.69 5.19
C LEU A 62 -0.26 -9.06 5.73
N ALA A 63 0.44 -9.87 4.93
CA ALA A 63 0.73 -11.26 5.30
C ALA A 63 1.75 -11.41 6.45
N GLY A 64 2.75 -10.52 6.55
CA GLY A 64 3.75 -10.53 7.64
C GLY A 64 5.18 -10.25 7.18
N ASN A 65 6.05 -9.88 8.12
CA ASN A 65 7.45 -9.50 7.86
C ASN A 65 7.58 -8.34 6.86
N ILE A 66 6.65 -7.39 6.90
CA ILE A 66 6.60 -6.25 5.98
C ILE A 66 7.28 -5.05 6.61
N TYR A 67 8.05 -4.32 5.81
CA TYR A 67 8.55 -3.00 6.18
C TYR A 67 7.91 -1.93 5.31
N ILE A 68 7.29 -0.92 5.92
CA ILE A 68 6.69 0.23 5.22
C ILE A 68 7.28 1.52 5.77
N ASN A 69 8.03 2.21 4.92
CA ASN A 69 8.75 3.41 5.29
C ASN A 69 7.87 4.68 5.21
N SER A 70 8.37 5.77 5.78
CA SER A 70 7.63 6.97 6.17
C SER A 70 6.81 7.57 5.04
N TYR A 71 5.65 8.11 5.42
CA TYR A 71 4.74 8.84 4.51
C TYR A 71 4.24 8.04 3.31
N THR A 72 4.33 6.72 3.35
CA THR A 72 3.67 5.85 2.39
C THR A 72 2.17 5.80 2.66
N ILE A 73 1.38 5.90 1.60
CA ILE A 73 -0.08 5.87 1.66
C ILE A 73 -0.57 4.64 0.91
N ILE A 74 -1.41 3.84 1.56
CA ILE A 74 -2.15 2.74 0.95
C ILE A 74 -3.64 3.10 1.00
N ASP A 75 -4.24 3.24 -0.17
CA ASP A 75 -5.60 3.71 -0.37
C ASP A 75 -6.45 2.62 -1.01
N VAL A 76 -7.42 2.10 -0.25
CA VAL A 76 -8.09 0.83 -0.52
C VAL A 76 -9.60 1.04 -0.56
N GLN A 77 -10.22 0.87 -1.72
CA GLN A 77 -11.68 0.92 -1.88
C GLN A 77 -12.32 -0.47 -1.93
N GLN A 78 -11.64 -1.46 -2.53
CA GLN A 78 -12.08 -2.85 -2.61
C GLN A 78 -11.09 -3.79 -1.92
N GLN A 79 -9.91 -4.00 -2.47
CA GLN A 79 -8.91 -4.90 -1.90
C GLN A 79 -7.48 -4.57 -2.32
N VAL A 80 -6.60 -4.47 -1.34
CA VAL A 80 -5.14 -4.49 -1.53
C VAL A 80 -4.55 -5.62 -0.69
N THR A 81 -3.75 -6.48 -1.32
CA THR A 81 -3.08 -7.60 -0.66
C THR A 81 -1.57 -7.47 -0.78
N ILE A 82 -0.86 -7.57 0.34
CA ILE A 82 0.60 -7.50 0.41
C ILE A 82 1.11 -8.79 1.04
N GLY A 83 1.93 -9.50 0.28
CA GLY A 83 2.56 -10.77 0.65
C GLY A 83 3.61 -10.63 1.73
N ASN A 84 4.32 -11.73 1.99
CA ASN A 84 5.33 -11.81 3.03
C ASN A 84 6.66 -11.20 2.59
N ARG A 85 7.42 -10.64 3.54
CA ARG A 85 8.79 -10.10 3.28
C ARG A 85 8.83 -8.98 2.25
N VAL A 86 7.77 -8.17 2.18
CA VAL A 86 7.70 -7.01 1.28
C VAL A 86 8.36 -5.81 1.94
N GLN A 87 9.17 -5.08 1.17
CA GLN A 87 9.79 -3.82 1.60
C GLN A 87 9.28 -2.66 0.74
N ILE A 88 8.77 -1.61 1.40
CA ILE A 88 8.22 -0.44 0.73
C ILE A 88 8.98 0.80 1.21
N GLY A 89 9.64 1.49 0.28
CA GLY A 89 10.37 2.72 0.51
C GLY A 89 9.45 3.89 0.89
N PRO A 90 10.02 5.03 1.32
CA PRO A 90 9.23 6.15 1.78
C PRO A 90 8.47 6.81 0.62
N LEU A 91 7.42 7.57 0.93
CA LEU A 91 6.65 8.37 -0.03
C LEU A 91 5.99 7.56 -1.17
N CYS A 92 5.75 6.26 -0.95
CA CYS A 92 5.03 5.44 -1.92
C CYS A 92 3.52 5.71 -1.89
N TYR A 93 2.84 5.45 -3.01
CA TYR A 93 1.38 5.44 -3.08
C TYR A 93 0.92 4.14 -3.73
N ILE A 94 0.00 3.44 -3.09
CA ILE A 94 -0.55 2.17 -3.55
C ILE A 94 -2.06 2.30 -3.51
N THR A 95 -2.74 2.08 -4.63
CA THR A 95 -4.19 2.18 -4.68
C THR A 95 -4.84 1.20 -5.64
N ASP A 96 -6.00 0.67 -5.25
CA ASP A 96 -6.91 -0.12 -6.09
C ASP A 96 -8.00 0.75 -6.74
N PHE A 97 -7.91 2.07 -6.60
CA PHE A 97 -8.94 3.04 -6.98
C PHE A 97 -8.44 4.06 -7.99
N ASP A 98 -9.34 4.47 -8.88
CA ASP A 98 -9.22 5.62 -9.77
C ASP A 98 -10.62 6.14 -10.12
N HIS A 99 -10.71 7.22 -10.90
CA HIS A 99 -11.96 7.68 -11.47
C HIS A 99 -12.17 7.12 -12.88
N ASP A 100 -13.41 6.75 -13.19
CA ASP A 100 -13.82 6.32 -14.52
C ASP A 100 -13.61 7.45 -15.53
N LEU A 101 -12.83 7.16 -16.58
CA LEU A 101 -12.53 8.08 -17.67
C LEU A 101 -13.64 8.13 -18.73
N HIS A 102 -14.70 7.33 -18.60
CA HIS A 102 -15.94 7.53 -19.35
C HIS A 102 -16.69 8.76 -18.83
N VAL A 103 -16.14 9.92 -19.16
CA VAL A 103 -16.59 11.22 -18.66
C VAL A 103 -17.66 11.84 -19.55
N ASP A 104 -18.73 12.32 -18.93
CA ASP A 104 -19.59 13.34 -19.51
C ASP A 104 -18.96 14.70 -19.20
N LEU A 105 -18.34 15.33 -20.20
CA LEU A 105 -17.66 16.62 -20.06
C LEU A 105 -18.63 17.79 -19.74
N THR A 106 -19.94 17.56 -19.79
CA THR A 106 -20.94 18.54 -19.35
C THR A 106 -21.18 18.51 -17.83
N GLN A 107 -20.67 17.49 -17.13
CA GLN A 107 -20.74 17.35 -15.69
C GLN A 107 -19.40 17.71 -15.03
N PRO A 108 -19.41 18.24 -13.80
CA PRO A 108 -18.18 18.49 -13.07
C PRO A 108 -17.50 17.17 -12.67
N PHE A 109 -16.16 17.12 -12.78
CA PHE A 109 -15.33 15.93 -12.52
C PHE A 109 -15.55 15.27 -11.14
N HIS A 110 -16.04 15.98 -10.14
CA HIS A 110 -16.38 15.39 -8.82
C HIS A 110 -17.57 14.41 -8.86
N ARG A 111 -18.24 14.25 -10.01
CA ARG A 111 -19.34 13.30 -10.23
C ARG A 111 -18.92 12.07 -11.05
N MET A 112 -17.63 11.92 -11.36
CA MET A 112 -17.14 10.72 -12.05
C MET A 112 -17.44 9.48 -11.23
N LYS A 113 -17.76 8.38 -11.93
CA LYS A 113 -17.91 7.08 -11.29
C LYS A 113 -16.54 6.58 -10.83
N ASP A 114 -16.55 5.75 -9.82
CA ASP A 114 -15.35 5.10 -9.30
C ASP A 114 -14.94 3.93 -10.21
N SER A 115 -13.66 3.81 -10.52
CA SER A 115 -13.05 2.64 -11.17
C SER A 115 -12.19 1.92 -10.14
N VAL A 116 -12.55 0.67 -9.83
CA VAL A 116 -11.90 -0.08 -8.75
C VAL A 116 -11.47 -1.43 -9.25
N GLU A 117 -10.20 -1.77 -9.06
CA GLU A 117 -9.63 -3.05 -9.44
C GLU A 117 -8.52 -3.44 -8.44
N PRO A 118 -8.58 -4.65 -7.83
CA PRO A 118 -7.69 -5.02 -6.74
C PRO A 118 -6.20 -4.92 -7.09
N VAL A 119 -5.38 -4.60 -6.10
CA VAL A 119 -3.91 -4.65 -6.21
C VAL A 119 -3.36 -5.81 -5.40
N THR A 120 -2.46 -6.58 -6.03
CA THR A 120 -1.75 -7.69 -5.39
C THR A 120 -0.25 -7.45 -5.44
N ILE A 121 0.40 -7.45 -4.29
CA ILE A 121 1.86 -7.43 -4.17
C ILE A 121 2.26 -8.79 -3.60
N GLU A 122 2.94 -9.61 -4.38
CA GLU A 122 3.35 -10.94 -3.96
C GLU A 122 4.54 -10.92 -2.98
N ASP A 123 4.98 -12.11 -2.57
CA ASP A 123 6.06 -12.27 -1.61
C ASP A 123 7.39 -11.69 -2.09
N ASN A 124 8.20 -11.21 -1.14
CA ASN A 124 9.59 -10.80 -1.34
C ASN A 124 9.77 -9.69 -2.38
N VAL A 125 8.77 -8.82 -2.53
CA VAL A 125 8.83 -7.65 -3.41
C VAL A 125 9.54 -6.48 -2.72
N TRP A 126 10.32 -5.73 -3.48
CA TRP A 126 10.89 -4.45 -3.05
C TRP A 126 10.35 -3.29 -3.89
N ILE A 127 9.73 -2.31 -3.23
CA ILE A 127 9.22 -1.09 -3.84
C ILE A 127 10.08 0.09 -3.42
N GLY A 128 10.76 0.71 -4.39
CA GLY A 128 11.65 1.84 -4.18
C GLY A 128 10.90 3.12 -3.79
N ALA A 129 11.64 4.06 -3.18
CA ALA A 129 11.09 5.31 -2.69
C ALA A 129 10.29 6.08 -3.75
N GLY A 130 9.15 6.64 -3.36
CA GLY A 130 8.33 7.48 -4.23
C GLY A 130 7.52 6.74 -5.30
N ALA A 131 7.65 5.41 -5.43
CA ALA A 131 6.93 4.66 -6.46
C ALA A 131 5.40 4.69 -6.28
N LYS A 132 4.68 4.51 -7.39
CA LYS A 132 3.22 4.50 -7.47
C LYS A 132 2.74 3.17 -8.05
N ILE A 133 1.90 2.45 -7.33
CA ILE A 133 1.26 1.21 -7.78
C ILE A 133 -0.23 1.50 -7.96
N LEU A 134 -0.70 1.46 -9.21
CA LEU A 134 -2.08 1.81 -9.54
C LEU A 134 -3.00 0.58 -9.57
N LYS A 135 -4.31 0.85 -9.68
CA LYS A 135 -5.36 -0.16 -9.64
C LYS A 135 -5.15 -1.29 -10.65
N GLY A 136 -5.55 -2.49 -10.26
CA GLY A 136 -5.50 -3.69 -11.10
C GLY A 136 -4.12 -4.32 -11.25
N VAL A 137 -3.07 -3.73 -10.68
CA VAL A 137 -1.71 -4.24 -10.82
C VAL A 137 -1.44 -5.42 -9.88
N THR A 138 -0.84 -6.46 -10.45
CA THR A 138 -0.12 -7.50 -9.72
C THR A 138 1.39 -7.29 -9.82
N ILE A 139 2.08 -7.20 -8.69
CA ILE A 139 3.55 -7.20 -8.61
C ILE A 139 4.00 -8.62 -8.26
N GLY A 140 4.61 -9.30 -9.22
CA GLY A 140 5.05 -10.69 -9.08
C GLY A 140 6.17 -10.87 -8.06
N LYS A 141 6.26 -12.09 -7.53
CA LYS A 141 7.22 -12.50 -6.50
C LYS A 141 8.65 -12.14 -6.87
N ASN A 142 9.42 -11.72 -5.86
CA ASN A 142 10.82 -11.28 -6.00
C ASN A 142 11.04 -10.05 -6.91
N ALA A 143 9.98 -9.42 -7.42
CA ALA A 143 10.14 -8.25 -8.28
C ALA A 143 10.64 -7.03 -7.49
N VAL A 144 11.35 -6.16 -8.22
CA VAL A 144 11.83 -4.88 -7.71
C VAL A 144 11.21 -3.76 -8.54
N VAL A 145 10.60 -2.79 -7.87
CA VAL A 145 10.12 -1.56 -8.48
C VAL A 145 11.09 -0.45 -8.13
N ALA A 146 11.73 0.16 -9.12
CA ALA A 146 12.70 1.23 -8.91
C ALA A 146 12.05 2.49 -8.29
N ALA A 147 12.86 3.33 -7.66
CA ALA A 147 12.41 4.59 -7.09
C ALA A 147 11.74 5.48 -8.15
N GLY A 148 10.64 6.14 -7.76
CA GLY A 148 9.86 7.04 -8.62
C GLY A 148 9.10 6.37 -9.77
N ALA A 149 9.11 5.04 -9.90
CA ALA A 149 8.39 4.36 -10.97
C ALA A 149 6.87 4.46 -10.80
N VAL A 150 6.14 4.55 -11.92
CA VAL A 150 4.67 4.51 -11.94
C VAL A 150 4.21 3.23 -12.63
N VAL A 151 3.74 2.29 -11.83
CA VAL A 151 3.33 0.96 -12.29
C VAL A 151 1.85 0.96 -12.62
N VAL A 152 1.55 0.78 -13.90
CA VAL A 152 0.18 0.81 -14.47
C VAL A 152 -0.21 -0.50 -15.14
N LYS A 153 0.66 -1.51 -15.08
CA LYS A 153 0.48 -2.87 -15.62
C LYS A 153 1.22 -3.85 -14.71
N ASP A 154 0.82 -5.11 -14.77
CA ASP A 154 1.45 -6.20 -14.02
C ASP A 154 2.96 -6.24 -14.23
N VAL A 155 3.66 -6.56 -13.15
CA VAL A 155 5.11 -6.72 -13.11
C VAL A 155 5.41 -8.22 -13.00
N PRO A 156 6.11 -8.82 -13.98
CA PRO A 156 6.49 -10.22 -13.89
C PRO A 156 7.38 -10.49 -12.68
N ALA A 157 7.27 -11.70 -12.12
CA ALA A 157 8.18 -12.19 -11.09
C ALA A 157 9.65 -12.11 -11.55
N ASP A 158 10.56 -12.00 -10.58
CA ASP A 158 12.01 -11.98 -10.82
C ASP A 158 12.45 -10.89 -11.82
N THR A 159 11.76 -9.74 -11.86
CA THR A 159 12.16 -8.60 -12.70
C THR A 159 12.38 -7.33 -11.90
N LEU A 160 13.21 -6.44 -12.45
CA LEU A 160 13.32 -5.05 -12.04
C LEU A 160 12.59 -4.19 -13.07
N VAL A 161 11.64 -3.38 -12.61
CA VAL A 161 10.94 -2.38 -13.42
C VAL A 161 11.31 -0.97 -13.00
N ALA A 162 11.33 -0.04 -13.96
CA ALA A 162 11.58 1.38 -13.72
C ALA A 162 10.85 2.28 -14.73
N GLY A 163 10.71 3.56 -14.40
CA GLY A 163 10.21 4.59 -15.31
C GLY A 163 8.74 4.97 -15.12
N VAL A 164 8.28 5.92 -15.94
CA VAL A 164 6.91 6.45 -15.97
C VAL A 164 6.42 6.47 -17.41
N PRO A 165 5.55 5.52 -17.81
CA PRO A 165 5.12 4.34 -17.07
C PRO A 165 6.24 3.29 -16.91
N ALA A 166 6.17 2.48 -15.86
CA ALA A 166 7.18 1.49 -15.53
C ALA A 166 7.30 0.39 -16.61
N ARG A 167 8.53 -0.02 -16.91
CA ARG A 167 8.86 -1.10 -17.85
C ARG A 167 9.91 -2.01 -17.24
N VAL A 168 9.91 -3.29 -17.62
CA VAL A 168 10.98 -4.22 -17.29
C VAL A 168 12.28 -3.70 -17.88
N ILE A 169 13.28 -3.50 -17.03
CA ILE A 169 14.63 -3.08 -17.45
C ILE A 169 15.68 -4.15 -17.19
N LYS A 170 15.37 -5.15 -16.36
CA LYS A 170 16.28 -6.25 -16.05
C LYS A 170 15.53 -7.47 -15.52
N ILE A 171 15.98 -8.67 -15.91
CA ILE A 171 15.63 -9.92 -15.26
C ILE A 171 16.61 -10.15 -14.11
N LEU A 172 16.09 -10.45 -12.93
CA LEU A 172 16.85 -10.72 -11.73
C LEU A 172 17.21 -12.20 -11.71
N THR A 173 18.49 -12.47 -11.47
CA THR A 173 19.00 -13.83 -11.28
C THR A 173 19.66 -13.89 -9.91
N GLN A 174 19.60 -15.05 -9.27
CA GLN A 174 20.38 -15.26 -8.04
C GLN A 174 21.87 -15.02 -8.34
N SER A 175 22.50 -14.18 -7.53
CA SER A 175 23.94 -13.96 -7.63
C SER A 175 24.68 -15.01 -6.79
N ASN A 176 25.65 -15.71 -7.38
CA ASN A 176 26.57 -16.61 -6.65
C ASN A 176 27.61 -15.84 -5.79
N ARG A 177 27.30 -14.63 -5.29
CA ARG A 177 28.21 -13.81 -4.47
C ARG A 177 28.30 -14.35 -3.02
N GLY A 178 28.61 -15.63 -2.89
CA GLY A 178 28.82 -16.35 -1.63
C GLY A 178 30.19 -17.03 -1.51
N ASN A 179 31.10 -16.89 -2.50
CA ASN A 179 32.44 -17.49 -2.47
C ASN A 179 33.60 -16.50 -2.56
N GLU A 180 33.34 -15.19 -2.58
CA GLU A 180 34.42 -14.19 -2.50
C GLU A 180 34.37 -13.53 -1.14
N VAL A 181 34.99 -14.22 -0.17
CA VAL A 181 35.54 -13.59 1.03
C VAL A 181 36.85 -12.95 0.59
N SER A 182 36.95 -11.63 0.73
CA SER A 182 38.21 -10.91 0.86
C SER A 182 38.19 -10.14 2.17
#